data_AF-A0A2G0Y7Q2-F1
#
_entry.id   AF-A0A2G0Y7Q2-F1
#
_cell.length_a   1.000
_cell.length_b   1.000
_cell.length_c   1.000
_cell.angle_alpha   90.00
_cell.angle_beta   90.00
_cell.angle_gamma   90.00
#
_symmetry.space_group_name_H-M   'P 1'
#
loop_
_entity.id
_entity.type
_entity.pdbx_description
1 polymer ?
#
loop_
_entity_poly.entity_id
_entity_poly.type
_entity_poly.pdbx_seq_one_letter_code
_entity_poly.pdbx_strand_id
1 'polypeptide(L)'
;MFRTHDADMLGLPGMFGEGQYQWHQVSKVLRNHWYHVTVQAKTKGRISEAVLMVDSEPRLQQLLISQDAETIITEVQVVTPAHMNGTGVWRMEKLTKVTLGEDQNECVVCLLEVETGSKYHSSHQPGFSSDALNNVRPIYHVNMIRTA
;
A
#
# COMPACT_ATOMS: atom_id res chain seq x y z
N MET A 1 10.57 -1.26 -1.72
CA MET A 1 10.68 -2.47 -2.57
C MET A 1 10.60 -3.71 -1.72
N PHE A 2 9.69 -4.64 -2.05
CA PHE A 2 9.74 -6.01 -1.56
C PHE A 2 10.72 -6.84 -2.41
N ARG A 3 11.48 -7.70 -1.75
CA ARG A 3 12.47 -8.57 -2.39
C ARG A 3 12.25 -10.01 -1.95
N THR A 4 12.24 -10.91 -2.91
CA THR A 4 12.24 -12.36 -2.71
C THR A 4 13.67 -12.90 -2.82
N HIS A 5 13.89 -14.11 -2.31
CA HIS A 5 15.17 -14.82 -2.41
C HIS A 5 14.87 -16.30 -2.65
N ASP A 6 15.47 -16.94 -3.64
CA ASP A 6 15.18 -18.32 -4.07
C ASP A 6 15.17 -19.36 -2.93
N ALA A 7 16.10 -19.24 -1.97
CA ALA A 7 16.13 -20.06 -0.75
C ALA A 7 14.87 -19.98 0.12
N ASP A 8 14.08 -18.92 0.00
CA ASP A 8 12.81 -18.74 0.70
C ASP A 8 11.61 -19.25 -0.11
N MET A 9 11.82 -19.80 -1.32
CA MET A 9 10.72 -20.30 -2.16
C MET A 9 10.10 -21.56 -1.54
N LEU A 10 8.77 -21.59 -1.48
CA LEU A 10 8.00 -22.74 -1.03
C LEU A 10 7.52 -23.55 -2.24
N GLY A 11 7.94 -24.82 -2.30
CA GLY A 11 7.54 -25.74 -3.36
C GLY A 11 8.22 -25.46 -4.70
N LEU A 12 7.60 -25.92 -5.79
CA LEU A 12 8.09 -25.71 -7.15
C LEU A 12 7.22 -24.68 -7.89
N PRO A 13 7.79 -23.91 -8.83
CA PRO A 13 7.03 -23.05 -9.74
C PRO A 13 5.82 -23.76 -10.35
N GLY A 14 4.63 -23.15 -10.23
CA GLY A 14 3.40 -23.71 -10.79
C GLY A 14 2.70 -24.76 -9.91
N MET A 15 3.31 -25.22 -8.81
CA MET A 15 2.71 -26.21 -7.89
C MET A 15 1.36 -25.75 -7.33
N PHE A 16 1.17 -24.44 -7.16
CA PHE A 16 -0.03 -23.85 -6.57
C PHE A 16 -0.88 -23.07 -7.59
N GLY A 17 -0.72 -23.38 -8.88
CA GLY A 17 -1.39 -22.72 -9.97
C GLY A 17 -0.41 -22.09 -10.95
N GLU A 18 -0.83 -21.99 -12.21
CA GLU A 18 0.00 -21.42 -13.27
C GLU A 18 0.41 -19.98 -12.94
N GLY A 19 1.70 -19.69 -13.08
CA GLY A 19 2.28 -18.37 -12.76
C GLY A 19 2.34 -18.03 -11.28
N GLN A 20 1.95 -18.93 -10.37
CA GLN A 20 2.00 -18.70 -8.92
C GLN A 20 3.30 -19.23 -8.31
N TYR A 21 3.87 -18.43 -7.42
CA TYR A 21 5.07 -18.73 -6.65
C TYR A 21 4.79 -18.39 -5.20
N GLN A 22 5.09 -19.31 -4.29
CA GLN A 22 4.94 -19.09 -2.85
C GLN A 22 6.30 -18.90 -2.20
N TRP A 23 6.33 -18.07 -1.17
CA TRP A 23 7.54 -17.69 -0.45
C TRP A 23 7.28 -17.81 1.05
N HIS A 24 8.25 -18.33 1.79
CA HIS A 24 8.24 -18.36 3.26
C HIS A 24 8.36 -16.96 3.87
N GLN A 25 9.09 -16.07 3.18
CA GLN A 25 9.27 -14.69 3.61
C GLN A 25 9.64 -13.79 2.43
N VAL A 26 9.48 -12.47 2.65
CA VAL A 26 9.94 -11.42 1.75
C VAL A 26 10.63 -10.33 2.56
N SER A 27 11.67 -9.72 2.00
CA SER A 27 12.38 -8.60 2.62
C SER A 27 11.81 -7.26 2.15
N LYS A 28 11.64 -6.29 3.06
CA LYS A 28 11.39 -4.89 2.71
C LYS A 28 12.71 -4.11 2.72
N VAL A 29 13.27 -3.87 1.53
CA VAL A 29 14.64 -3.32 1.37
C VAL A 29 14.73 -1.87 1.81
N LEU A 30 13.73 -1.06 1.44
CA LEU A 30 13.62 0.34 1.84
C LEU A 30 12.65 0.43 3.00
N ARG A 31 13.08 1.04 4.11
CA ARG A 31 12.26 1.27 5.32
C ARG A 31 11.18 2.34 5.14
N ASN A 32 10.57 2.44 3.96
CA ASN A 32 9.44 3.30 3.67
C ASN A 32 8.13 2.55 3.94
N HIS A 33 7.02 3.28 4.04
CA HIS A 33 5.71 2.66 4.20
C HIS A 33 5.35 1.74 3.02
N TRP A 34 4.29 0.96 3.22
CA TRP A 34 3.67 0.11 2.21
C TRP A 34 2.19 -0.07 2.57
N TYR A 35 1.40 -0.62 1.66
CA TYR A 35 -0.04 -0.80 1.84
C TYR A 35 -0.40 -2.27 1.96
N HIS A 36 -1.20 -2.57 2.96
CA HIS A 36 -1.87 -3.86 3.12
C HIS A 36 -3.27 -3.70 2.55
N VAL A 37 -3.52 -4.31 1.38
CA VAL A 37 -4.76 -4.14 0.63
C VAL A 37 -5.53 -5.45 0.63
N THR A 38 -6.71 -5.45 1.22
CA THR A 38 -7.62 -6.61 1.19
C THR A 38 -8.47 -6.54 -0.06
N VAL A 39 -8.43 -7.60 -0.85
CA VAL A 39 -9.22 -7.75 -2.08
C VAL A 39 -10.17 -8.93 -1.93
N GLN A 40 -11.39 -8.74 -2.42
CA GLN A 40 -12.38 -9.80 -2.53
C GLN A 40 -12.53 -10.15 -4.01
N ALA A 41 -12.33 -11.42 -4.34
CA ALA A 41 -12.46 -11.98 -5.68
C ALA A 41 -13.63 -12.96 -5.74
N LYS A 42 -14.50 -12.78 -6.73
CA LYS A 42 -15.63 -13.65 -7.04
C LYS A 42 -15.30 -14.51 -8.24
N THR A 43 -15.18 -15.81 -8.05
CA THR A 43 -14.87 -16.76 -9.12
C THR A 43 -15.90 -17.88 -9.13
N LYS A 44 -16.62 -18.04 -10.25
CA LYS A 44 -17.65 -19.09 -10.43
C LYS A 44 -18.68 -19.14 -9.29
N GLY A 45 -19.10 -17.95 -8.82
CA GLY A 45 -20.08 -17.81 -7.73
C GLY A 45 -19.53 -18.00 -6.31
N ARG A 46 -18.24 -18.31 -6.15
CA ARG A 46 -17.58 -18.34 -4.84
C ARG A 46 -16.86 -17.03 -4.58
N ILE A 47 -16.95 -16.56 -3.35
CA ILE A 47 -16.22 -15.40 -2.85
C ILE A 47 -14.96 -15.91 -2.15
N SER A 48 -13.82 -15.30 -2.45
CA SER A 48 -12.54 -15.52 -1.81
C SER A 48 -11.89 -14.19 -1.48
N GLU A 49 -11.06 -14.15 -0.46
CA GLU A 49 -10.31 -12.97 -0.07
C GLU A 49 -8.81 -13.22 -0.21
N ALA A 50 -8.09 -12.20 -0.62
CA ALA A 50 -6.63 -12.19 -0.64
C ALA A 50 -6.12 -10.85 -0.11
N VAL A 51 -4.89 -10.88 0.39
CA VAL A 51 -4.16 -9.68 0.80
C VAL A 51 -3.04 -9.43 -0.20
N LEU A 52 -2.97 -8.19 -0.67
CA LEU A 52 -1.88 -7.69 -1.49
C LEU A 52 -0.98 -6.79 -0.64
N MET A 53 0.32 -7.08 -0.66
CA MET A 53 1.35 -6.21 -0.09
C MET A 53 1.85 -5.27 -1.19
N VAL A 54 1.47 -4.00 -1.11
CA VAL A 54 1.70 -3.03 -2.20
C VAL A 54 2.76 -2.03 -1.77
N ASP A 55 3.88 -2.01 -2.49
CA ASP A 55 5.07 -1.26 -2.06
C ASP A 55 5.07 0.24 -2.42
N SER A 56 4.19 0.70 -3.30
CA SER A 56 4.27 2.04 -3.87
C SER A 56 2.91 2.61 -4.28
N GLU A 57 2.82 3.93 -4.31
CA GLU A 57 1.65 4.70 -4.71
C GLU A 57 1.20 4.42 -6.16
N PRO A 58 2.09 4.33 -7.17
CA PRO A 58 1.66 3.98 -8.52
C PRO A 58 1.00 2.60 -8.60
N ARG A 59 1.49 1.62 -7.82
CA ARG A 59 0.89 0.28 -7.75
C ARG A 59 -0.46 0.29 -7.02
N LEU A 60 -0.58 1.07 -5.95
CA LEU A 60 -1.88 1.26 -5.28
C LEU A 60 -2.90 1.87 -6.24
N GLN A 61 -2.52 2.93 -6.96
CA GLN A 61 -3.38 3.57 -7.95
C GLN A 61 -3.80 2.60 -9.07
N GLN A 62 -2.86 1.78 -9.55
CA GLN A 62 -3.17 0.74 -10.53
C GLN A 62 -4.24 -0.24 -10.01
N LEU A 63 -4.12 -0.69 -8.76
CA LEU A 63 -5.11 -1.59 -8.16
C LEU A 63 -6.49 -0.93 -8.03
N LEU A 64 -6.52 0.34 -7.60
CA LEU A 64 -7.77 1.09 -7.46
C LEU A 64 -8.51 1.23 -8.81
N ILE A 65 -7.77 1.42 -9.91
CA ILE A 65 -8.30 1.52 -11.27
C ILE A 65 -8.72 0.15 -11.83
N SER A 66 -8.05 -0.94 -11.40
CA SER A 66 -8.28 -2.29 -11.93
C SER A 66 -9.45 -3.03 -11.27
N GLN A 67 -10.18 -2.39 -10.36
CA GLN A 67 -11.37 -2.98 -9.75
C GLN A 67 -12.47 -3.20 -10.79
N ASP A 68 -13.20 -4.31 -10.68
CA ASP A 68 -14.31 -4.65 -11.55
C ASP A 68 -15.45 -5.36 -10.79
N ALA A 69 -16.37 -5.99 -11.51
CA ALA A 69 -17.51 -6.69 -10.91
C ALA A 69 -17.14 -7.99 -10.19
N GLU A 70 -15.97 -8.55 -10.47
CA GLU A 70 -15.48 -9.80 -9.91
C GLU A 70 -14.39 -9.55 -8.85
N THR A 71 -13.59 -8.50 -8.97
CA THR A 71 -12.51 -8.18 -8.03
C THR A 71 -12.67 -6.76 -7.49
N ILE A 72 -12.91 -6.64 -6.18
CA ILE A 72 -13.08 -5.37 -5.49
C ILE A 72 -12.08 -5.24 -4.34
N ILE A 73 -11.66 -4.01 -4.04
CA ILE A 73 -10.91 -3.71 -2.82
C ILE A 73 -11.93 -3.46 -1.71
N THR A 74 -11.73 -4.12 -0.57
CA THR A 74 -12.62 -4.00 0.60
C THR A 74 -11.98 -3.25 1.75
N GLU A 75 -10.64 -3.26 1.83
CA GLU A 75 -9.91 -2.51 2.85
C GLU A 75 -8.52 -2.09 2.36
N VAL A 76 -8.09 -0.89 2.75
CA VAL A 76 -6.71 -0.44 2.59
C VAL A 76 -6.20 0.01 3.96
N GLN A 77 -5.07 -0.59 4.37
CA GLN A 77 -4.31 -0.17 5.53
C GLN A 77 -2.93 0.27 5.08
N VAL A 78 -2.32 1.18 5.83
CA VAL A 78 -0.92 1.57 5.63
C VAL A 78 -0.08 1.01 6.76
N VAL A 79 1.10 0.52 6.40
CA VAL A 79 2.10 0.04 7.34
C VAL A 79 3.26 1.02 7.35
N THR A 80 3.37 1.78 8.44
CA THR A 80 4.31 2.89 8.58
C THR A 80 5.51 2.49 9.45
N PRO A 81 6.73 2.92 9.09
CA PRO A 81 7.93 2.70 9.90
C PRO A 81 7.95 3.64 11.11
N ALA A 82 8.75 3.26 12.11
CA ALA A 82 8.92 4.00 13.37
C ALA A 82 9.23 5.50 13.20
N HIS A 83 10.07 5.86 12.24
CA HIS A 83 10.46 7.26 12.00
C HIS A 83 9.33 8.10 11.40
N MET A 84 8.34 7.45 10.79
CA MET A 84 7.20 8.12 10.15
C MET A 84 6.03 8.27 11.12
N ASN A 85 5.79 7.25 11.95
CA ASN A 85 4.66 7.24 12.89
C ASN A 85 5.01 7.70 14.32
N GLY A 86 6.30 7.87 14.64
CA GLY A 86 6.78 8.33 15.94
C GLY A 86 6.68 7.32 17.09
N THR A 87 6.32 6.05 16.81
CA THR A 87 6.04 5.04 17.86
C THR A 87 7.20 4.09 18.17
N GLY A 88 8.36 4.26 17.55
CA GLY A 88 9.53 3.39 17.76
C GLY A 88 9.44 2.01 17.10
N VAL A 89 8.26 1.60 16.61
CA VAL A 89 8.01 0.33 15.92
C VAL A 89 7.24 0.54 14.61
N TRP A 90 7.15 -0.51 13.79
CA TRP A 90 6.22 -0.51 12.67
C TRP A 90 4.78 -0.54 13.17
N ARG A 91 3.89 0.18 12.49
CA ARG A 91 2.47 0.22 12.83
C ARG A 91 1.63 0.04 11.59
N MET A 92 0.59 -0.78 11.68
CA MET A 92 -0.43 -0.94 10.66
C MET A 92 -1.69 -0.20 11.11
N GLU A 93 -2.21 0.69 10.26
CA GLU A 93 -3.39 1.49 10.55
C GLU A 93 -4.30 1.56 9.34
N LYS A 94 -5.61 1.61 9.56
CA LYS A 94 -6.59 1.77 8.50
C LYS A 94 -6.44 3.13 7.84
N LEU A 95 -6.30 3.12 6.52
CA LEU A 95 -6.00 4.30 5.73
C LEU A 95 -7.30 4.95 5.27
N THR A 96 -7.39 6.27 5.39
CA THR A 96 -8.57 7.02 4.94
C THR A 96 -8.30 7.81 3.67
N LYS A 97 -7.06 8.27 3.46
CA LYS A 97 -6.69 9.06 2.29
C LYS A 97 -5.20 8.97 1.99
N VAL A 98 -4.89 9.01 0.69
CA VAL A 98 -3.53 9.23 0.19
C VAL A 98 -3.53 10.38 -0.80
N THR A 99 -2.57 11.28 -0.63
CA THR A 99 -2.34 12.40 -1.52
C THR A 99 -0.87 12.45 -1.92
N LEU A 100 -0.60 12.65 -3.20
CA LEU A 100 0.73 12.92 -3.72
C LEU A 100 0.89 14.41 -3.96
N GLY A 101 2.06 14.96 -3.70
CA GLY A 101 2.48 16.28 -4.13
C GLY A 101 3.97 16.29 -4.43
N GLU A 102 4.46 17.41 -4.94
CA GLU A 102 5.86 17.63 -5.25
C GLU A 102 6.41 18.74 -4.37
N ASP A 103 7.56 18.52 -3.75
CA ASP A 103 8.23 19.57 -2.98
C ASP A 103 8.94 20.57 -3.90
N GLN A 104 9.62 21.56 -3.31
CA GLN A 104 10.38 22.58 -4.04
C GLN A 104 11.53 22.03 -4.91
N ASN A 105 11.95 20.79 -4.67
CA ASN A 105 12.98 20.09 -5.44
C ASN A 105 12.36 19.09 -6.43
N GLU A 106 11.07 19.23 -6.73
CA GLU A 106 10.30 18.33 -7.60
C GLU A 106 10.32 16.86 -7.13
N CYS A 107 10.61 16.63 -5.85
CA CYS A 107 10.57 15.30 -5.26
C CYS A 107 9.14 14.96 -4.85
N VAL A 108 8.66 13.78 -5.28
CA VAL A 108 7.33 13.30 -4.93
C VAL A 108 7.27 12.98 -3.43
N VAL A 109 6.33 13.61 -2.73
CA VAL A 109 5.99 13.36 -1.34
C VAL A 109 4.59 12.77 -1.26
N CYS A 110 4.48 11.67 -0.51
CA CYS A 110 3.22 11.07 -0.14
C CYS A 110 2.75 11.63 1.20
N LEU A 111 1.48 12.04 1.26
CA LEU A 111 0.74 12.36 2.48
C LEU A 111 -0.29 11.27 2.74
N LEU A 112 -0.30 10.77 3.98
CA LEU A 112 -1.17 9.69 4.43
C LEU A 112 -2.06 10.21 5.55
N GLU A 113 -3.36 9.93 5.47
CA GLU A 113 -4.30 10.17 6.58
C GLU A 113 -4.89 8.82 7.00
N VAL A 114 -4.93 8.54 8.30
CA VAL A 114 -5.44 7.28 8.86
C VAL A 114 -6.72 7.50 9.67
N GLU A 115 -7.44 6.43 9.98
CA GLU A 115 -8.75 6.47 10.65
C GLU A 115 -8.69 7.14 12.03
N THR A 116 -7.54 7.08 12.72
CA THR A 116 -7.31 7.77 14.00
C THR A 116 -7.20 9.29 13.87
N GLY A 117 -7.23 9.83 12.64
CA GLY A 117 -7.00 11.24 12.33
C GLY A 117 -5.53 11.64 12.24
N SER A 118 -4.60 10.71 12.53
CA SER A 118 -3.17 10.95 12.40
C SER A 118 -2.79 11.16 10.93
N LYS A 119 -1.79 12.02 10.69
CA LYS A 119 -1.27 12.32 9.36
C LYS A 119 0.21 12.04 9.31
N TYR A 120 0.65 11.40 8.22
CA TYR A 120 2.05 11.03 8.02
C TYR A 120 2.52 11.49 6.63
N HIS A 121 3.84 11.59 6.45
CA HIS A 121 4.43 11.93 5.17
C HIS A 121 5.69 11.12 4.87
N SER A 122 6.01 10.96 3.59
CA SER A 122 7.23 10.27 3.14
C SER A 122 8.46 11.17 3.06
N SER A 123 8.32 12.49 3.25
CA SER A 123 9.46 13.42 3.20
C SER A 123 10.42 13.20 4.37
N HIS A 124 11.72 13.23 4.08
CA HIS A 124 12.80 13.22 5.07
C HIS A 124 13.41 14.62 5.28
N GLN A 125 12.85 15.66 4.67
CA GLN A 125 13.36 17.01 4.82
C GLN A 125 13.04 17.56 6.22
N PRO A 126 14.04 18.04 6.98
CA PRO A 126 13.79 18.73 8.24
C PRO A 126 12.90 19.95 8.03
N GLY A 127 11.88 20.11 8.88
CA GLY A 127 10.95 21.24 8.78
C GLY A 127 9.99 21.17 7.59
N PHE A 128 9.83 20.00 6.98
CA PHE A 128 8.85 19.77 5.92
C PHE A 128 7.46 20.29 6.32
N SER A 129 6.84 21.04 5.42
CA SER A 129 5.45 21.48 5.52
C SER A 129 4.67 20.97 4.31
N SER A 130 3.54 20.31 4.56
CA SER A 130 2.64 19.84 3.51
C SER A 130 2.04 20.96 2.68
N ASP A 131 1.95 22.17 3.24
CA ASP A 131 1.33 23.33 2.59
C ASP A 131 2.20 23.90 1.46
N ALA A 132 3.49 23.55 1.44
CA ALA A 132 4.45 23.96 0.41
C ALA A 132 4.47 23.01 -0.80
N LEU A 133 3.64 21.96 -0.80
CA LEU A 133 3.59 21.01 -1.91
C LEU A 133 2.88 21.61 -3.13
N ASN A 134 3.49 21.40 -4.29
CA ASN A 134 2.90 21.67 -5.60
C ASN A 134 2.25 20.41 -6.18
N ASN A 135 1.45 20.56 -7.24
CA ASN A 135 0.87 19.44 -8.01
C ASN A 135 0.13 18.40 -7.14
N VAL A 136 -0.53 18.90 -6.08
CA VAL A 136 -1.19 18.08 -5.06
C VAL A 136 -2.40 17.36 -5.67
N ARG A 137 -2.38 16.04 -5.62
CA ARG A 137 -3.44 15.17 -6.18
C ARG A 137 -3.79 14.04 -5.22
N PRO A 138 -5.07 13.84 -4.87
CA PRO A 138 -5.50 12.64 -4.17
C PRO A 138 -5.39 11.41 -5.09
N ILE A 139 -4.88 10.30 -4.57
CA ILE A 139 -4.83 9.02 -5.30
C ILE A 139 -5.68 7.93 -4.64
N TYR A 140 -6.04 8.11 -3.37
CA TYR A 140 -6.91 7.21 -2.62
C TYR A 140 -7.76 8.01 -1.64
N HIS A 141 -9.02 7.60 -1.50
CA HIS A 141 -9.91 7.99 -0.43
C HIS A 141 -10.75 6.76 -0.06
N VAL A 142 -11.10 6.58 1.22
CA VAL A 142 -11.85 5.39 1.68
C VAL A 142 -13.18 5.18 0.93
N ASN A 143 -13.79 6.24 0.44
CA ASN A 143 -15.02 6.17 -0.38
C ASN A 143 -14.79 5.61 -1.80
N MET A 144 -13.54 5.39 -2.23
CA MET A 144 -13.20 4.77 -3.52
C MET A 144 -13.25 3.24 -3.48
N ILE A 145 -13.36 2.65 -2.29
CA ILE A 145 -13.44 1.21 -2.10
C ILE A 145 -14.84 0.82 -1.64
N ARG A 146 -15.26 -0.40 -1.96
CA ARG A 146 -16.57 -0.90 -1.56
C ARG A 146 -16.46 -1.44 -0.14
N THR A 147 -17.30 -0.96 0.76
CA THR A 147 -17.50 -1.62 2.05
C THR A 147 -18.20 -2.97 1.81
N ALA A 148 -17.67 -4.02 2.42
CA ALA A 148 -18.30 -5.34 2.44
C ALA A 148 -19.67 -5.30 3.13
#